data_AF-A0A950WPY0-F1
#
_entry.id   AF-A0A950WPY0-F1
#
_cell.length_a   1.000
_cell.length_b   1.000
_cell.length_c   1.000
_cell.angle_alpha   90.00
_cell.angle_beta   90.00
_cell.angle_gamma   90.00
#
_symmetry.space_group_name_H-M   'P 1'
#
loop_
_entity.id
_entity.type
_entity.pdbx_description
1 polymer ?
#
loop_
_entity_poly.entity_id
_entity_poly.type
_entity_poly.pdbx_seq_one_letter_code
_entity_poly.pdbx_strand_id
1 'polypeptide(L)' 'RRETAEHPFGSIKQWMSQGAFLTRGLERVRAEFSLTALAYNLRRVLNIVGFAELMAAALG' A
#
# COMPACT_ATOMS: atom_id res chain seq x y z
N ARG A 1 15.88 -8.67 -7.29
CA ARG A 1 14.43 -8.45 -7.55
C ARG A 1 13.54 -8.68 -6.32
N ARG A 2 13.83 -9.64 -5.41
CA ARG A 2 13.08 -9.82 -4.15
C ARG A 2 13.36 -8.73 -3.10
N GLU A 3 14.62 -8.28 -2.96
CA GLU A 3 15.01 -7.25 -1.97
C GLU A 3 14.26 -5.92 -2.14
N THR A 4 13.99 -5.49 -3.38
CA THR A 4 13.31 -4.23 -3.66
C THR A 4 11.84 -4.24 -3.25
N ALA A 5 11.22 -5.43 -3.16
CA ALA A 5 9.87 -5.61 -2.65
C ALA A 5 9.88 -5.81 -1.12
N GLU A 6 10.93 -6.38 -0.54
CA GLU A 6 11.02 -6.59 0.92
C GLU A 6 10.95 -5.28 1.71
N HIS A 7 11.61 -4.22 1.22
CA HIS A 7 11.56 -2.91 1.87
C HIS A 7 10.13 -2.34 1.97
N PRO A 8 9.34 -2.21 0.88
CA PRO A 8 7.96 -1.76 0.99
C PRO A 8 7.07 -2.73 1.77
N PHE A 9 7.32 -4.04 1.74
CA PHE A 9 6.59 -5.00 2.60
C PHE A 9 6.84 -4.75 4.09
N GLY A 10 8.08 -4.45 4.48
CA GLY A 10 8.41 -4.05 5.85
C GLY A 10 7.72 -2.74 6.25
N SER A 11 7.76 -1.74 5.37
CA SER A 11 7.09 -0.45 5.60
C SER A 11 5.57 -0.58 5.71
N ILE A 12 4.92 -1.35 4.82
CA ILE A 12 3.47 -1.61 4.84
C ILE A 12 3.04 -2.22 6.17
N LYS A 13 3.77 -3.25 6.63
CA LYS A 13 3.46 -3.93 7.91
C LYS A 13 3.65 -3.02 9.12
N GLN A 14 4.69 -2.18 9.13
CA GLN A 14 4.95 -1.25 10.23
C GLN A 14 3.98 -0.06 10.25
N TRP A 15 3.66 0.51 9.08
CA TRP A 15 2.88 1.75 8.98
C TRP A 15 1.42 1.60 9.40
N MET A 16 0.84 0.42 9.24
CA MET A 16 -0.57 0.19 9.52
C MET A 16 -0.81 -0.39 10.91
N SER A 17 0.23 -0.47 11.77
CA SER A 17 0.18 -1.17 13.05
C SER A 17 -0.42 -2.57 12.93
N GLN A 18 -0.23 -3.21 11.77
CA GLN A 18 -0.81 -4.50 11.42
C GLN A 18 -0.05 -5.64 12.08
N GLY A 19 0.00 -5.63 13.42
CA GLY A 19 0.51 -6.75 14.21
C GLY A 19 -0.28 -8.05 13.95
N ALA A 20 -1.55 -7.93 13.57
CA ALA A 20 -2.40 -9.01 13.08
C ALA A 20 -3.44 -8.48 12.08
N PHE A 21 -3.94 -9.37 11.21
CA PHE A 21 -5.10 -9.07 10.37
C PHE A 21 -6.38 -9.00 11.21
N LEU A 22 -7.27 -8.07 10.86
CA LEU A 22 -8.58 -7.91 11.49
C LEU A 22 -9.58 -8.97 11.02
N THR A 23 -9.36 -9.49 9.82
CA THR A 23 -10.22 -10.51 9.20
C THR A 23 -9.65 -11.92 9.34
N ARG A 24 -10.54 -12.90 9.24
CA ARG A 24 -10.19 -14.34 9.23
C ARG A 24 -10.58 -14.97 7.90
N GLY A 25 -9.81 -15.98 7.51
CA GLY A 25 -9.97 -16.68 6.23
C GLY A 25 -9.19 -16.00 5.09
N LEU A 26 -8.63 -16.82 4.20
CA LEU A 26 -7.63 -16.36 3.23
C LEU A 26 -8.17 -15.29 2.25
N GLU A 27 -9.43 -15.42 1.82
CA GLU A 27 -10.07 -14.47 0.92
C GLU A 27 -10.15 -13.06 1.53
N ARG A 28 -10.66 -12.95 2.76
CA ARG A 28 -10.83 -11.67 3.46
C ARG A 28 -9.49 -11.05 3.82
N VAL A 29 -8.53 -11.87 4.26
CA VAL A 29 -7.15 -11.44 4.55
C VAL A 29 -6.47 -10.90 3.29
N ARG A 30 -6.68 -11.53 2.12
CA ARG A 30 -6.17 -11.00 0.85
C ARG A 30 -6.76 -9.65 0.52
N ALA A 31 -8.07 -9.47 0.69
CA ALA A 31 -8.72 -8.18 0.47
C ALA A 31 -8.16 -7.09 1.42
N GLU A 32 -8.01 -7.40 2.70
CA GLU A 32 -7.40 -6.52 3.71
C GLU A 32 -5.97 -6.12 3.32
N PHE A 33 -5.14 -7.10 2.94
CA PHE A 33 -3.77 -6.84 2.50
C PHE A 33 -3.71 -6.01 1.21
N SER A 34 -4.58 -6.29 0.23
CA SER A 34 -4.67 -5.53 -1.02
C SER A 34 -5.05 -4.07 -0.79
N LEU A 35 -6.01 -3.78 0.09
CA LEU A 35 -6.37 -2.41 0.46
C LEU A 35 -5.21 -1.68 1.15
N THR A 36 -4.49 -2.39 2.01
CA THR A 36 -3.31 -1.86 2.70
C THR A 36 -2.20 -1.48 1.72
N ALA A 37 -1.89 -2.37 0.78
CA ALA A 37 -0.90 -2.13 -0.26
C ALA A 37 -1.31 -0.97 -1.19
N LEU A 38 -2.59 -0.86 -1.54
CA LEU A 38 -3.12 0.25 -2.33
C LEU A 38 -2.93 1.59 -1.62
N ALA A 39 -3.34 1.69 -0.35
CA ALA A 39 -3.18 2.92 0.43
C ALA A 39 -1.72 3.34 0.56
N TYR A 40 -0.81 2.38 0.80
CA TYR A 40 0.63 2.65 0.83
C TYR A 40 1.14 3.16 -0.52
N ASN A 41 0.76 2.52 -1.62
CA ASN A 41 1.18 2.93 -2.96
C ASN A 41 0.70 4.34 -3.30
N LEU A 42 -0.55 4.69 -2.98
CA LEU A 42 -1.07 6.04 -3.19
C LEU A 42 -0.27 7.07 -2.39
N ARG A 43 0.00 6.81 -1.11
CA ARG A 43 0.81 7.70 -0.29
C ARG A 43 2.24 7.83 -0.81
N ARG A 44 2.83 6.73 -1.27
CA ARG A 44 4.17 6.73 -1.87
C ARG A 44 4.21 7.56 -3.14
N VAL A 45 3.25 7.39 -4.04
CA VAL A 45 3.17 8.17 -5.29
C VAL A 45 2.97 9.65 -4.98
N LEU A 46 2.05 10.00 -4.07
CA LEU A 46 1.87 11.38 -3.61
C LEU A 46 3.16 12.00 -3.08
N ASN A 47 3.99 11.24 -2.37
CA ASN A 47 5.28 11.73 -1.88
C ASN A 47 6.33 11.88 -2.99
N ILE A 48 6.23 11.15 -4.10
CA ILE A 48 7.21 11.18 -5.21
C ILE A 48 6.86 12.27 -6.22
N VAL A 49 5.59 12.36 -6.65
CA VAL A 49 5.16 13.25 -7.75
C VAL A 49 4.23 14.38 -7.28
N GLY A 50 3.72 14.34 -6.05
CA GLY A 50 2.76 15.33 -5.56
C GLY A 50 1.33 15.11 -6.05
N PHE A 51 0.38 15.81 -5.43
CA PHE A 51 -1.05 15.62 -5.69
C PHE A 51 -1.48 16.14 -7.06
N ALA A 52 -1.02 17.34 -7.46
CA ALA A 52 -1.44 17.96 -8.71
C ALA A 52 -1.06 17.13 -9.94
N GLU A 53 0.18 16.65 -10.00
CA GLU A 53 0.66 15.78 -11.10
C GLU A 53 -0.08 14.44 -11.11
N LEU A 54 -0.31 13.85 -9.93
CA LEU A 54 -1.07 12.61 -9.83
C LEU A 54 -2.51 12.77 -10.36
N MET A 55 -3.21 13.83 -9.98
CA MET A 55 -4.59 14.07 -10.42
C MET A 55 -4.66 14.36 -11.92
N ALA A 56 -3.70 15.11 -12.47
CA ALA A 56 -3.61 15.35 -13.90
C ALA A 56 -3.44 14.04 -14.68
N ALA A 57 -2.61 13.10 -14.19
CA ALA A 57 -2.41 11.80 -14.83
C ALA A 57 -3.59 10.81 -14.64
N ALA A 58 -4.36 10.95 -13.56
CA ALA A 58 -5.48 10.05 -13.26
C ALA A 58 -6.81 10.47 -13.90
N LEU A 59 -6.98 11.76 -14.20
CA LEU A 59 -8.22 12.34 -14.72
C LEU A 59 -8.09 12.94 -16.13
N GLY A 60 -6.86 13.13 -16.62
CA GLY A 60 -6.58 13.48 -18.01
C GLY A 60 -6.49 12.25 -18.90
#